data_AF-A0A7C2LF85-F1
#
_entry.id   AF-A0A7C2LF85-F1
#
_cell.length_a   1.000
_cell.length_b   1.000
_cell.length_c   1.000
_cell.angle_alpha   90.00
_cell.angle_beta   90.00
_cell.angle_gamma   90.00
#
_symmetry.space_group_name_H-M   'P 1'
#
loop_
_entity.id
_entity.type
_entity.pdbx_description
1 polymer ?
#
loop_
_entity_poly.entity_id
_entity_poly.type
_entity_poly.pdbx_seq_one_letter_code
_entity_poly.pdbx_strand_id
1 'polypeptide(L)'
;MMVERFKLCVSTFGRDVQSLKNSVIKAIDIGADIVEVRLDYLEDLDVNVLSSTLRPYMDKLVLTLRPRYENGLFGGDEEERVDILKQL
;
A
#
# COMPACT_ATOMS: atom_id res chain seq x y z
N MET A 1 8.58 -24.95 -20.99
CA MET A 1 8.95 -24.84 -19.57
C MET A 1 8.64 -23.42 -19.13
N MET A 2 7.81 -23.24 -18.10
CA MET A 2 7.71 -21.95 -17.42
C MET A 2 8.97 -21.82 -16.56
N VAL A 3 9.84 -20.89 -16.90
CA VAL A 3 10.94 -20.51 -16.01
C VAL A 3 10.31 -19.63 -14.94
N GLU A 4 10.21 -20.12 -13.71
CA GLU A 4 9.79 -19.26 -12.60
C GLU A 4 10.82 -18.15 -12.44
N ARG A 5 10.37 -16.91 -12.63
CA ARG A 5 11.15 -15.71 -12.37
C ARG A 5 10.74 -15.13 -11.02
N PHE A 6 11.68 -14.48 -10.34
CA PHE A 6 11.34 -13.66 -9.17
C PHE A 6 10.35 -12.56 -9.55
N LYS A 7 9.42 -12.26 -8.64
CA LYS A 7 8.49 -11.14 -8.78
C LYS A 7 9.20 -9.83 -8.41
N LEU A 8 9.03 -8.81 -9.23
CA LEU A 8 9.45 -7.45 -8.92
C LEU A 8 8.37 -6.76 -8.07
N CYS A 9 8.72 -6.44 -6.82
CA CYS A 9 7.89 -5.63 -5.94
C CYS A 9 8.38 -4.18 -5.94
N VAL A 10 7.47 -3.23 -6.15
CA VAL A 10 7.78 -1.79 -6.10
C VAL A 10 7.05 -1.14 -4.93
N SER A 11 7.80 -0.53 -4.02
CA SER A 11 7.24 0.26 -2.93
C SER A 11 6.76 1.61 -3.44
N THR A 12 5.52 1.95 -3.08
CA THR A 12 4.85 3.20 -3.47
C THR A 12 4.31 3.91 -2.24
N PHE A 13 4.24 5.23 -2.32
CA PHE A 13 3.70 6.09 -1.28
C PHE A 13 3.05 7.34 -1.91
N GLY A 14 2.30 8.05 -1.10
CA GLY A 14 1.65 9.32 -1.41
C GLY A 14 1.27 10.01 -0.10
N ARG A 15 1.19 11.34 -0.11
CA ARG A 15 0.77 12.11 1.08
C ARG A 15 -0.75 12.11 1.24
N ASP A 16 -1.45 12.01 0.11
CA ASP A 16 -2.90 11.87 0.01
C ASP A 16 -3.27 10.66 -0.86
N VAL A 17 -4.53 10.21 -0.75
CA VAL A 17 -5.05 9.02 -1.46
C VAL A 17 -4.89 9.12 -2.99
N GLN A 18 -5.05 10.32 -3.57
CA GLN A 18 -4.95 10.49 -5.02
C GLN A 18 -3.50 10.38 -5.49
N SER A 19 -2.55 11.00 -4.77
CA SER A 19 -1.12 10.87 -5.03
C SER A 19 -0.65 9.41 -4.88
N LEU A 20 -1.14 8.71 -3.86
CA LEU A 20 -0.86 7.29 -3.63
C LEU A 20 -1.37 6.43 -4.79
N LYS A 21 -2.62 6.63 -5.21
CA LYS A 21 -3.23 5.95 -6.36
C LYS A 21 -2.41 6.15 -7.63
N ASN A 22 -1.98 7.38 -7.90
CA ASN A 22 -1.16 7.69 -9.07
C ASN A 22 0.19 6.94 -9.04
N SER A 23 0.83 6.85 -7.87
CA SER A 23 2.05 6.05 -7.68
C SER A 23 1.81 4.56 -7.94
N VAL A 24 0.70 4.01 -7.45
CA VAL A 24 0.31 2.60 -7.69
C VAL A 24 0.10 2.32 -9.18
N ILE A 25 -0.70 3.15 -9.85
CA ILE A 25 -0.97 3.02 -11.30
C ILE A 25 0.34 3.07 -12.07
N LYS A 26 1.19 4.05 -11.77
CA LYS A 26 2.50 4.19 -12.43
C LYS A 26 3.36 2.94 -12.23
N ALA A 27 3.39 2.36 -11.03
CA ALA A 27 4.16 1.14 -10.75
C ALA A 27 3.64 -0.08 -11.55
N ILE A 28 2.31 -0.21 -11.67
CA ILE A 28 1.68 -1.26 -12.48
C ILE A 28 2.00 -1.06 -13.96
N ASP A 29 1.87 0.16 -14.47
CA ASP A 29 2.07 0.48 -15.89
C ASP A 29 3.52 0.25 -16.35
N ILE A 30 4.50 0.45 -15.47
CA ILE A 30 5.92 0.15 -15.77
C ILE A 30 6.28 -1.33 -15.63
N GLY A 31 5.34 -2.18 -15.20
CA GLY A 31 5.49 -3.64 -15.18
C GLY A 31 5.87 -4.26 -13.83
N ALA A 32 5.55 -3.62 -12.70
CA ALA A 32 5.69 -4.26 -11.40
C ALA A 32 4.78 -5.52 -11.31
N ASP A 33 5.32 -6.61 -10.78
CA ASP A 33 4.54 -7.83 -10.52
C ASP A 33 3.68 -7.66 -9.25
N ILE A 34 4.22 -6.93 -8.25
CA ILE A 34 3.58 -6.60 -6.98
C ILE A 34 3.86 -5.13 -6.66
N VAL A 35 2.92 -4.45 -6.02
CA VAL A 35 3.10 -3.09 -5.50
C VAL A 35 2.91 -3.08 -3.99
N GLU A 36 3.96 -2.75 -3.24
CA GLU A 36 3.83 -2.46 -1.81
C GLU A 36 3.27 -1.04 -1.67
N VAL A 37 2.15 -0.91 -0.96
CA VAL A 37 1.48 0.38 -0.72
C VAL A 37 1.77 0.80 0.71
N ARG A 38 2.63 1.81 0.87
CA ARG A 38 3.06 2.32 2.18
C ARG A 38 2.06 3.35 2.70
N LEU A 39 1.07 2.87 3.44
CA LEU A 39 -0.02 3.65 4.01
C LEU A 39 0.46 4.61 5.11
N ASP A 40 1.60 4.30 5.75
CA ASP A 40 2.17 5.12 6.81
C ASP A 40 2.63 6.51 6.35
N TYR A 41 2.73 6.77 5.04
CA TYR A 41 3.04 8.09 4.48
C TYR A 41 1.82 9.00 4.26
N LEU A 42 0.60 8.48 4.40
CA LEU A 42 -0.61 9.28 4.28
C LEU A 42 -0.71 10.25 5.45
N GLU A 43 -1.00 11.52 5.15
CA GLU A 43 -1.27 12.54 6.17
C GLU A 43 -2.64 12.34 6.82
N ASP A 44 -3.59 11.78 6.07
CA ASP A 44 -4.93 11.39 6.54
C ASP A 44 -5.29 10.01 5.96
N LEU A 45 -5.71 9.10 6.84
CA LEU A 45 -6.03 7.70 6.51
C LEU A 45 -7.52 7.47 6.70
N ASP A 46 -8.28 7.68 5.62
CA ASP A 46 -9.68 7.25 5.54
C ASP A 46 -9.75 5.86 4.87
N VAL A 47 -10.08 4.86 5.67
CA VAL A 47 -10.19 3.46 5.26
C VAL A 47 -11.22 3.25 4.15
N ASN A 48 -12.36 3.94 4.19
CA ASN A 48 -13.42 3.78 3.19
C ASN A 48 -12.98 4.35 1.83
N VAL A 49 -12.33 5.52 1.86
CA VAL A 49 -11.80 6.16 0.65
C VAL A 49 -10.65 5.33 0.09
N LEU A 50 -9.74 4.82 0.93
CA LEU A 50 -8.65 3.96 0.51
C LEU A 50 -9.13 2.64 -0.10
N SER A 51 -9.99 1.91 0.60
CA SER A 51 -10.50 0.61 0.14
C SER A 51 -11.22 0.78 -1.20
N SER A 52 -12.13 1.74 -1.33
CA SER A 52 -12.84 2.01 -2.59
C SER A 52 -11.90 2.45 -3.73
N THR A 53 -10.86 3.23 -3.43
CA THR A 53 -9.90 3.72 -4.43
C THR A 53 -8.95 2.64 -4.93
N LEU A 54 -8.48 1.76 -4.04
CA LEU A 54 -7.48 0.73 -4.34
C LEU A 54 -8.10 -0.59 -4.82
N ARG A 55 -9.39 -0.82 -4.56
CA ARG A 55 -10.14 -2.02 -4.95
C ARG A 55 -9.87 -2.52 -6.38
N PRO A 56 -9.78 -1.66 -7.41
CA PRO A 56 -9.51 -2.12 -8.78
C PRO A 56 -8.14 -2.78 -9.00
N TYR A 57 -7.20 -2.64 -8.05
CA TYR A 57 -5.81 -3.09 -8.19
C TYR A 57 -5.41 -4.15 -7.14
N MET A 58 -6.33 -4.54 -6.24
CA MET A 58 -6.04 -5.33 -5.03
C MET A 58 -5.34 -6.67 -5.28
N ASP A 59 -5.50 -7.26 -6.47
CA ASP A 59 -4.82 -8.51 -6.87
C ASP A 59 -3.30 -8.35 -7.00
N LYS A 60 -2.80 -7.12 -7.05
CA LYS A 60 -1.37 -6.78 -7.17
C LYS A 60 -0.79 -6.08 -5.95
N LEU A 61 -1.59 -5.77 -4.93
CA LEU A 61 -1.15 -4.92 -3.82
C LEU A 61 -0.70 -5.74 -2.61
N VAL A 62 0.32 -5.21 -1.92
CA VAL A 62 0.65 -5.55 -0.53
C VAL A 62 0.49 -4.28 0.29
N LEU A 63 -0.59 -4.20 1.06
CA LEU A 63 -0.85 -3.05 1.92
C LEU A 63 0.06 -3.12 3.16
N THR A 64 0.77 -2.04 3.43
CA THR A 64 1.73 -1.95 4.53
C THR A 64 1.47 -0.68 5.34
N LEU A 65 1.15 -0.88 6.62
CA LEU A 65 1.07 0.19 7.61
C LEU A 65 2.22 -0.02 8.61
N ARG A 66 3.39 0.54 8.30
CA ARG A 66 4.64 0.32 9.05
C ARG A 66 4.68 1.20 10.30
N PRO A 67 4.82 0.64 11.51
CA PRO A 67 4.90 1.42 12.75
C PRO A 67 6.27 2.04 12.98
N ARG A 68 6.34 3.09 13.80
CA ARG A 68 7.60 3.80 14.13
C ARG A 68 8.68 2.91 14.75
N TYR A 69 8.31 1.91 15.55
CA TYR A 69 9.27 0.97 16.15
C TYR A 69 9.91 0.02 15.13
N GLU A 70 9.39 -0.02 13.89
CA GLU A 70 9.98 -0.70 12.73
C GLU A 70 10.47 0.29 11.65
N ASN A 71 10.83 1.52 12.04
CA ASN A 71 11.25 2.61 11.13
C ASN A 71 10.19 3.03 10.08
N GLY A 72 8.90 2.85 10.38
CA GLY A 72 7.81 3.45 9.63
C GLY A 72 7.38 4.81 10.19
N LEU A 73 6.26 5.33 9.67
CA LEU A 73 5.71 6.63 10.09
C LEU A 73 4.41 6.52 10.90
N PHE A 74 3.78 5.34 10.95
CA PHE A 74 2.55 5.14 11.71
C PHE A 74 2.80 5.31 13.21
N GLY A 75 2.09 6.25 13.82
CA GLY A 75 2.27 6.68 15.21
C GLY A 75 1.19 6.20 16.18
N GLY A 76 0.16 5.50 15.70
CA GLY A 76 -0.87 4.87 16.53
C GLY A 76 -0.34 3.63 17.25
N ASP A 77 -1.20 3.01 18.06
CA ASP A 77 -0.88 1.76 18.75
C ASP A 77 -1.10 0.52 17.86
N GLU A 78 -0.68 -0.64 18.37
CA GLU A 78 -0.72 -1.89 17.59
C GLU A 78 -2.16 -2.40 17.36
N GLU A 79 -3.08 -2.15 18.30
CA GLU A 79 -4.48 -2.55 18.17
C GLU A 79 -5.16 -1.74 17.06
N GLU A 80 -4.98 -0.41 17.09
CA GLU A 80 -5.41 0.51 16.05
C GLU A 80 -4.84 0.12 14.67
N ARG A 81 -3.53 -0.17 14.60
CA ARG A 81 -2.85 -0.57 13.37
C ARG A 81 -3.48 -1.82 12.74
N VAL A 82 -3.71 -2.84 13.56
CA VAL A 82 -4.27 -4.12 13.13
C VAL A 82 -5.73 -3.95 12.71
N ASP A 83 -6.50 -3.13 13.43
CA ASP A 83 -7.90 -2.89 13.12
C ASP A 83 -8.09 -2.08 11.84
N ILE A 84 -7.21 -1.11 11.55
CA ILE A 84 -7.16 -0.44 10.25
C ILE A 84 -6.92 -1.45 9.13
N LEU A 85 -5.91 -2.32 9.29
CA LEU A 85 -5.54 -3.31 8.26
C LEU A 85 -6.64 -4.34 7.99
N LYS A 86 -7.44 -4.73 9.00
CA LYS A 86 -8.56 -5.66 8.84
C LYS A 86 -9.74 -5.09 8.05
N GLN A 87 -9.84 -3.76 7.96
CA GLN A 87 -10.95 -3.08 7.28
C GLN A 87 -10.65 -2.76 5.82
N LEU A 88 -9.41 -2.95 5.36
CA LEU A 88 -8.97 -2.68 3.99
C LEU A 88 -9.15 -3.90 3.07
#